data_AF-A0A813MDN1-F1
#
_entry.id   AF-A0A813MDN1-F1
#
_cell.length_a   1.000
_cell.length_b   1.000
_cell.length_c   1.000
_cell.angle_alpha   90.00
_cell.angle_beta   90.00
_cell.angle_gamma   90.00
#
_symmetry.space_group_name_H-M   'P 1'
#
loop_
_entity.id
_entity.type
_entity.pdbx_description
1 polymer ?
#
loop_
_entity_poly.entity_id
_entity_poly.type
_entity_poly.pdbx_seq_one_letter_code
_entity_poly.pdbx_strand_id
1 'polypeptide(L)'
;MRVINGGFQNANESFHAVLWNLAPKYRYATGIVIDLCAAMAVLCYNDGSQAIIRFITDITGGGGGYYTRVAMRRLDESCVYAEHKKKTKRTKETFDSLHIIDDDTLDDSFVSGAY
;
A
#
# COMPACT_ATOMS: atom_id res chain seq x y z
N MET A 1 -5.68 2.03 -4.70
CA MET A 1 -4.46 1.68 -3.96
C MET A 1 -3.41 1.26 -4.98
N ARG A 2 -2.52 2.17 -5.35
CA ARG A 2 -1.59 2.00 -6.48
C ARG A 2 -0.23 1.62 -5.92
N VAL A 3 0.31 0.46 -6.29
CA VAL A 3 1.70 0.12 -5.96
C VAL A 3 2.61 0.85 -6.94
N ILE A 4 3.03 2.06 -6.56
CA ILE A 4 4.01 2.85 -7.31
C ILE A 4 5.33 2.82 -6.56
N ASN A 5 6.39 2.42 -7.28
CA ASN A 5 7.78 2.39 -6.84
C ASN A 5 8.10 1.38 -5.74
N GLY A 6 7.98 0.08 -6.04
CA GLY A 6 8.90 -0.98 -5.55
C GLY A 6 9.21 -1.04 -4.05
N GLY A 7 8.38 -0.42 -3.21
CA GLY A 7 8.63 -0.26 -1.77
C GLY A 7 7.95 -1.32 -0.91
N PHE A 8 7.11 -2.14 -1.53
CA PHE A 8 6.59 -3.37 -0.94
C PHE A 8 7.40 -4.53 -1.53
N GLN A 9 8.08 -5.27 -0.65
CA GLN A 9 9.04 -6.33 -1.01
C GLN A 9 8.39 -7.54 -1.72
N ASN A 10 7.07 -7.58 -1.89
CA ASN A 10 6.37 -8.66 -2.60
C ASN A 10 5.08 -8.18 -3.30
N ALA A 11 5.04 -8.32 -4.62
CA ALA A 11 3.86 -8.00 -5.44
C ALA A 11 2.65 -8.90 -5.08
N ASN A 12 2.88 -10.16 -4.72
CA ASN A 12 1.80 -11.08 -4.33
C ASN A 12 1.11 -10.64 -3.04
N GLU A 13 1.87 -10.23 -2.03
CA GLU A 13 1.30 -9.75 -0.76
C GLU A 13 0.47 -8.49 -0.97
N SER A 14 0.98 -7.58 -1.80
CA SER A 14 0.28 -6.32 -2.11
C SER A 14 -1.02 -6.59 -2.88
N PHE A 15 -1.00 -7.53 -3.84
CA PHE A 15 -2.20 -7.94 -4.56
C PHE A 15 -3.23 -8.63 -3.65
N HIS A 16 -2.79 -9.59 -2.83
CA HIS A 16 -3.67 -10.27 -1.88
C HIS A 16 -4.28 -9.30 -0.85
N ALA A 17 -3.53 -8.29 -0.40
CA ALA A 17 -4.08 -7.27 0.49
C ALA A 17 -5.25 -6.51 -0.15
N VAL A 18 -5.15 -6.17 -1.44
CA VAL A 18 -6.23 -5.52 -2.19
C VAL A 18 -7.42 -6.47 -2.35
N LEU A 19 -7.16 -7.73 -2.74
CA LEU A 19 -8.19 -8.75 -2.92
C LEU A 19 -9.02 -8.96 -1.64
N TRP A 20 -8.36 -9.17 -0.50
CA TRP A 20 -9.03 -9.43 0.77
C TRP A 20 -9.71 -8.21 1.39
N ASN A 21 -9.33 -7.00 0.97
CA ASN A 21 -10.08 -5.80 1.34
C ASN A 21 -11.38 -5.65 0.54
N LEU A 22 -11.44 -6.20 -0.66
CA LEU A 22 -12.63 -6.23 -1.51
C LEU A 22 -13.57 -7.39 -1.17
N ALA A 23 -13.01 -8.54 -0.82
CA ALA A 23 -13.78 -9.74 -0.55
C ALA A 23 -14.64 -9.59 0.73
N PRO A 24 -15.91 -10.02 0.71
CA PRO A 24 -16.76 -9.99 1.89
C PRO A 24 -16.27 -10.99 2.93
N LYS A 25 -15.92 -10.51 4.13
CA LYS A 25 -15.38 -11.35 5.22
C LYS A 25 -16.45 -11.95 6.14
N TYR A 26 -17.65 -11.37 6.14
CA TYR A 26 -18.70 -11.65 7.12
C TYR A 26 -19.85 -12.51 6.58
N ARG A 27 -19.83 -12.85 5.29
CA ARG A 27 -20.85 -13.66 4.64
C ARG A 27 -20.20 -14.68 3.73
N TYR A 28 -20.88 -15.82 3.58
CA TYR A 28 -20.51 -16.81 2.58
C TYR A 28 -20.50 -16.17 1.19
N ALA A 29 -19.36 -16.27 0.52
CA ALA A 29 -19.16 -15.77 -0.83
C ALA A 29 -19.09 -16.99 -1.77
N THR A 30 -20.00 -17.06 -2.73
CA THR A 30 -19.91 -18.02 -3.83
C THR A 30 -18.65 -17.71 -4.67
N GLY A 31 -18.05 -18.71 -5.33
CA GLY A 31 -16.85 -18.52 -6.16
C GLY A 31 -16.94 -17.33 -7.13
N ILE A 32 -18.12 -17.09 -7.72
CA ILE A 32 -18.41 -15.95 -8.59
C ILE A 32 -18.11 -14.59 -7.93
N VAL A 33 -18.39 -14.45 -6.63
CA VAL A 33 -18.12 -13.21 -5.89
C VAL A 33 -16.61 -13.02 -5.70
N ILE A 34 -15.88 -14.11 -5.44
CA ILE A 34 -14.42 -14.08 -5.31
C ILE A 34 -13.77 -13.75 -6.66
N ASP A 35 -14.28 -14.32 -7.75
CA ASP A 35 -13.80 -14.04 -9.12
C ASP A 35 -14.02 -12.56 -9.48
N LEU A 36 -15.18 -12.00 -9.12
CA LEU A 36 -15.46 -10.57 -9.29
C LEU A 36 -14.51 -9.72 -8.45
N CYS A 37 -14.28 -10.07 -7.19
CA CYS A 37 -13.32 -9.37 -6.32
C CYS A 37 -11.90 -9.44 -6.89
N ALA A 38 -11.49 -10.58 -7.48
CA ALA A 38 -10.20 -10.74 -8.14
C ALA A 38 -10.08 -9.84 -9.37
N ALA A 39 -11.08 -9.81 -10.24
CA ALA A 39 -11.10 -8.91 -11.40
C ALA A 39 -11.00 -7.44 -11.00
N MET A 40 -11.77 -7.02 -9.99
CA MET A 40 -11.70 -5.65 -9.47
C MET A 40 -10.36 -5.35 -8.77
N ALA A 41 -9.77 -6.33 -8.07
CA ALA A 41 -8.46 -6.17 -7.43
C ALA A 41 -7.35 -5.92 -8.46
N VAL A 42 -7.38 -6.61 -9.60
CA VAL A 42 -6.43 -6.38 -10.71
C VAL A 42 -6.52 -4.93 -11.22
N LEU A 43 -7.74 -4.44 -11.44
CA LEU A 43 -7.97 -3.05 -11.88
C LEU A 43 -7.45 -2.05 -10.85
N CYS A 44 -7.77 -2.27 -9.57
CA CYS A 44 -7.35 -1.39 -8.49
C CYS A 44 -5.85 -1.37 -8.27
N TYR A 45 -5.20 -2.53 -8.45
CA TYR A 45 -3.76 -2.70 -8.25
C TYR A 45 -2.95 -1.98 -9.33
N ASN A 46 -3.36 -2.11 -10.59
CA ASN A 46 -2.65 -1.54 -11.74
C ASN A 46 -2.94 -0.04 -11.90
N ASP A 47 -4.22 0.33 -11.93
CA ASP A 47 -4.68 1.66 -12.37
C ASP A 47 -5.29 2.51 -11.23
N GLY A 48 -5.46 1.92 -10.04
CA GLY A 48 -6.07 2.61 -8.90
C GLY A 48 -7.58 2.75 -9.01
N SER A 49 -8.13 3.70 -8.26
CA SER A 49 -9.59 3.87 -8.08
C SER A 49 -10.26 4.46 -9.32
N GLN A 50 -9.50 5.05 -10.23
CA GLN A 50 -9.99 5.58 -11.51
C GLN A 50 -10.45 4.50 -12.48
N ALA A 51 -9.82 3.31 -12.47
CA ALA A 51 -10.25 2.20 -13.33
C ALA A 51 -11.64 1.68 -12.94
N ILE A 52 -11.98 1.70 -11.64
CA ILE A 52 -13.33 1.35 -11.16
C ILE A 52 -14.38 2.31 -11.73
N ILE A 53 -14.08 3.61 -11.80
CA ILE A 53 -15.03 4.58 -12.39
C ILE A 53 -15.29 4.26 -13.86
N ARG A 54 -14.24 3.93 -14.62
CA ARG A 54 -14.38 3.57 -16.04
C ARG A 54 -15.27 2.33 -16.18
N PHE A 55 -14.98 1.29 -15.41
CA PHE A 55 -15.77 0.07 -15.38
C PHE A 55 -17.25 0.31 -15.01
N ILE A 56 -17.51 1.10 -13.97
CA ILE A 56 -18.89 1.45 -13.56
C ILE A 56 -19.59 2.28 -14.65
N THR A 57 -18.86 3.19 -15.29
CA THR A 57 -19.37 4.02 -16.39
C THR A 57 -19.81 3.14 -17.56
N ASP A 58 -18.98 2.17 -17.94
CA ASP A 58 -19.23 1.27 -19.06
C ASP A 58 -20.43 0.35 -18.80
N ILE A 59 -20.58 -0.15 -17.57
CA ILE A 59 -21.69 -1.05 -17.20
C ILE A 59 -23.01 -0.29 -17.04
N THR A 60 -22.98 0.90 -16.45
CA THR A 60 -24.21 1.62 -16.05
C THR A 60 -24.68 2.59 -17.14
N GLY A 61 -23.87 2.82 -18.20
CA GLY A 61 -24.17 3.79 -19.26
C GLY A 61 -24.16 5.26 -18.79
N GLY A 62 -23.84 5.50 -17.52
CA GLY A 62 -23.80 6.81 -16.88
C GLY A 62 -22.53 6.92 -16.05
N GLY A 63 -21.63 7.81 -16.45
CA GLY A 63 -20.36 7.97 -15.77
C GLY A 63 -20.55 8.51 -14.38
N GLY A 64 -19.94 7.87 -13.38
CA GLY A 64 -20.00 8.26 -11.97
C GLY A 64 -19.99 9.79 -11.84
N GLY A 65 -21.02 10.32 -11.18
CA GLY A 65 -21.25 11.76 -11.10
C GLY A 65 -20.05 12.51 -10.56
N TYR A 66 -20.06 13.84 -10.66
CA TYR A 66 -18.94 14.70 -10.23
C TYR A 66 -18.38 14.30 -8.86
N TYR A 67 -19.25 14.06 -7.87
CA TYR A 67 -18.86 13.64 -6.54
C TYR A 67 -18.15 12.28 -6.49
N THR A 68 -18.55 11.31 -7.30
CA THR A 68 -17.88 10.01 -7.42
C THR A 68 -16.45 10.18 -7.90
N ARG A 69 -16.22 11.01 -8.93
CA ARG A 69 -14.89 11.26 -9.49
C ARG A 69 -13.98 11.96 -8.49
N VAL A 70 -14.51 12.95 -7.78
CA VAL A 70 -13.77 13.67 -6.72
C VAL A 70 -13.43 12.73 -5.56
N ALA A 71 -14.37 11.90 -5.12
CA ALA A 71 -14.14 10.95 -4.03
C ALA A 71 -13.04 9.93 -4.38
N MET A 72 -13.11 9.33 -5.58
CA MET A 72 -12.12 8.35 -6.02
C MET A 72 -10.73 8.97 -6.24
N ARG A 73 -10.66 10.22 -6.73
CA ARG A 73 -9.39 10.96 -6.80
C ARG A 73 -8.79 11.16 -5.42
N ARG A 74 -9.58 11.60 -4.44
CA ARG A 74 -9.13 11.76 -3.04
C ARG A 74 -8.68 10.44 -2.42
N LEU A 75 -9.34 9.32 -2.75
CA LEU A 75 -8.91 8.00 -2.29
C LEU A 75 -7.53 7.63 -2.84
N ASP A 76 -7.29 7.85 -4.12
CA ASP A 76 -5.97 7.62 -4.72
C ASP A 76 -4.90 8.54 -4.12
N GLU A 77 -5.18 9.84 -3.96
CA GLU A 77 -4.28 10.81 -3.33
C GLU A 77 -3.95 10.40 -1.88
N SER A 78 -4.95 9.94 -1.12
CA SER A 78 -4.77 9.51 0.27
C SER A 78 -3.90 8.25 0.38
N CYS A 79 -4.02 7.31 -0.57
CA CYS A 79 -3.15 6.14 -0.64
C CYS A 79 -1.70 6.56 -0.87
N VAL A 80 -1.46 7.45 -1.83
CA VAL A 80 -0.13 7.97 -2.14
C VAL A 80 0.46 8.70 -0.93
N TYR A 81 -0.31 9.56 -0.29
CA TYR A 81 0.13 10.26 0.92
C TYR A 81 0.49 9.31 2.07
N ALA A 82 -0.33 8.28 2.29
CA ALA A 82 -0.06 7.27 3.32
C ALA A 82 1.24 6.49 3.04
N GLU A 83 1.54 6.19 1.77
CA GLU A 83 2.80 5.56 1.37
C GLU A 83 4.00 6.49 1.58
N HIS A 84 3.90 7.75 1.17
CA HIS A 84 4.97 8.73 1.41
C HIS A 84 5.27 8.86 2.91
N LYS A 85 4.23 8.92 3.75
CA LYS A 85 4.39 8.97 5.22
C LYS A 85 5.08 7.72 5.78
N LYS A 86 4.76 6.53 5.27
CA LYS A 86 5.42 5.26 5.67
C LYS A 86 6.89 5.23 5.25
N LYS A 87 7.22 5.70 4.04
CA LYS A 87 8.61 5.81 3.57
C LYS A 87 9.42 6.74 4.47
N THR A 88 8.91 7.93 4.78
CA THR A 88 9.59 8.88 5.67
C THR A 88 9.85 8.31 7.07
N LYS A 89 8.88 7.56 7.64
CA LYS A 89 9.09 6.88 8.93
C LYS A 89 10.18 5.83 8.85
N ARG A 90 10.15 4.96 7.84
CA ARG A 90 11.15 3.91 7.65
C ARG A 90 12.57 4.48 7.50
N THR A 91 12.73 5.57 6.76
CA THR A 91 14.03 6.25 6.61
C THR A 91 14.54 6.80 7.94
N LYS A 92 13.65 7.37 8.77
CA LYS A 92 14.01 7.83 10.12
C LYS A 92 14.41 6.67 11.04
N GLU A 93 13.63 5.61 11.07
CA GLU A 93 13.92 4.41 11.85
C GLU A 93 15.25 3.77 11.43
N THR A 94 15.56 3.75 10.13
CA THR A 94 16.83 3.24 9.60
C THR A 94 18.01 4.13 10.00
N PHE A 95 17.82 5.46 9.98
CA PHE A 95 18.83 6.42 10.42
C PHE A 95 19.11 6.31 11.92
N ASP A 96 18.07 6.23 12.76
CA ASP A 96 18.21 6.04 14.20
C ASP A 96 18.91 4.71 14.54
N SER A 97 18.60 3.64 13.79
CA SER A 97 19.24 2.34 13.96
C SER A 97 20.74 2.35 13.62
N LEU A 98 21.14 3.09 12.58
CA LEU A 98 22.55 3.26 12.21
C LEU A 98 23.33 4.04 13.28
N HIS A 99 22.70 5.05 13.87
CA HIS A 99 23.33 5.87 14.92
C HIS A 99 23.61 5.06 16.20
N ILE A 100 22.73 4.13 16.56
CA ILE A 100 22.94 3.22 17.71
C ILE A 100 24.15 2.30 17.48
N ILE A 101 24.35 1.81 16.25
CA ILE A 101 25.47 0.92 15.91
C ILE A 101 26.82 1.67 15.96
N ASP A 102 26.85 2.96 15.60
CA ASP A 102 28.06 3.79 15.69
C ASP A 102 28.45 4.10 17.16
N ASP A 103 27.49 4.15 18.09
CA ASP A 103 27.74 4.39 19.52
C ASP A 103 28.23 3.12 20.25
N ASP A 104 27.65 1.95 19.92
CA ASP A 104 28.03 0.65 20.49
C ASP A 104 29.43 0.16 20.05
N THR A 105 30.00 0.69 18.96
CA THR A 105 31.31 0.28 18.44
C THR A 105 32.50 1.07 19.02
N LEU A 106 32.25 2.11 19.80
CA LEU A 106 33.29 2.95 20.41
C LEU A 106 33.73 2.52 21.82
N ASP A 107 33.00 1.60 22.48
CA ASP A 107 33.25 1.21 23.88
C ASP A 107 34.31 0.09 24.06
N ASP A 108 34.70 -0.60 22.99
CA ASP A 108 35.63 -1.75 23.07
C ASP A 108 37.14 -1.40 22.92
N SER A 109 37.51 -0.12 22.85
CA SER A 109 38.91 0.29 22.58
C SER A 109 39.68 0.93 23.75
N PHE A 110 39.13 0.95 24.98
CA PHE A 110 39.84 1.53 26.14
C PHE A 110 40.07 0.54 27.30
N VAL A 111 40.73 -0.58 27.04
CA VAL A 111 41.44 -1.31 28.12
C VAL A 111 42.83 -0.69 28.28
N SER A 112 42.89 0.35 29.11
CA SER A 112 44.12 0.83 29.75
C SER A 112 44.61 -0.24 30.73
N GLY A 113 45.70 -0.91 30.38
CA GLY A 113 46.39 -1.88 31.23
C GLY A 113 47.84 -1.47 31.40
N ALA A 114 48.09 -0.67 32.44
CA ALA A 114 49.41 -0.33 32.93
C ALA A 114 50.17 -1.59 33.38
N TYR A 115 51.39 -1.76 32.85
CA TYR A 115 52.49 -2.50 33.47
C TYR A 115 53.80 -1.78 33.18
#